data_AF-A0A7K3Z7G8-F1
#
_entry.id   AF-A0A7K3Z7G8-F1
#
_cell.length_a   1.000
_cell.length_b   1.000
_cell.length_c   1.000
_cell.angle_alpha   90.00
_cell.angle_beta   90.00
_cell.angle_gamma   90.00
#
_symmetry.space_group_name_H-M   'P 1'
#
loop_
_entity.id
_entity.type
_entity.pdbx_description
1 polymer ?
#
loop_
_entity_poly.entity_id
_entity_poly.type
_entity_poly.pdbx_seq_one_letter_code
_entity_poly.pdbx_strand_id
1 'polypeptide(L)'
;MGGLGFEQDAYSHVTLTQEIIGYRIYLPFFGREYVWLPFYHYLGASLVLVSGKLVFPVYILRLLSAFCSSFVLILVYRWLKQLGVNSLFRVISVLAIGLNAYWLAYSTMSMTDIFTISLLVAWLYLIDKFLKNHENKYLAVASVFVLMSVSTRYEAWLFMAISTVFIFVFSNRSFDLAVRLKKNIVSCLFFAVPSMVFISFWFIYCYLGTGDPLYFTHDPT
;
A
#
# COMPACT_ATOMS: atom_id res chain seq x y z
N MET A 1 10.76 11.69 -24.64
CA MET A 1 10.47 12.61 -23.53
C MET A 1 9.82 11.93 -22.31
N GLY A 2 9.87 10.59 -22.16
CA GLY A 2 9.23 9.86 -21.04
C GLY A 2 10.16 9.41 -19.90
N GLY A 3 11.36 10.00 -19.78
CA GLY A 3 12.35 9.60 -18.77
C GLY A 3 12.47 10.55 -17.57
N LEU A 4 12.10 11.83 -17.72
CA LEU A 4 12.37 12.86 -16.71
C LEU A 4 11.40 12.78 -15.51
N GLY A 5 10.15 12.35 -15.69
CA GLY A 5 9.16 12.28 -14.61
C GLY A 5 9.47 11.21 -13.56
N PHE A 6 9.89 10.01 -14.00
CA PHE A 6 10.17 8.90 -13.07
C PHE A 6 11.36 9.19 -12.14
N GLU A 7 12.40 9.83 -12.67
CA GLU A 7 13.55 10.19 -11.85
C GLU A 7 13.22 11.30 -10.86
N GLN A 8 12.36 12.25 -11.26
CA GLN A 8 11.91 13.35 -10.41
C GLN A 8 11.04 12.89 -9.24
N ASP A 9 10.11 11.96 -9.47
CA ASP A 9 9.27 11.39 -8.40
C ASP A 9 10.11 10.58 -7.41
N ALA A 10 10.99 9.71 -7.94
CA ALA A 10 11.90 8.93 -7.10
C ALA A 10 12.84 9.83 -6.27
N TYR A 11 13.32 10.93 -6.85
CA TYR A 11 14.13 11.92 -6.15
C TYR A 11 13.32 12.66 -5.07
N SER A 12 12.07 12.98 -5.34
CA SER A 12 11.16 13.62 -4.38
C SER A 12 10.98 12.72 -3.15
N HIS A 13 10.68 11.43 -3.32
CA HIS A 13 10.55 10.49 -2.21
C HIS A 13 11.81 10.38 -1.34
N VAL A 14 13.01 10.42 -1.95
CA VAL A 14 14.29 10.42 -1.23
C VAL A 14 14.47 11.72 -0.44
N THR A 15 14.15 12.86 -1.05
CA THR A 15 14.29 14.18 -0.43
C THR A 15 13.36 14.33 0.77
N LEU A 16 12.08 13.95 0.64
CA LEU A 16 11.13 13.96 1.75
C LEU A 16 11.58 13.05 2.90
N THR A 17 12.13 11.88 2.57
CA THR A 17 12.71 10.98 3.58
C THR A 17 13.89 11.61 4.31
N GLN A 18 14.77 12.33 3.59
CA GLN A 18 15.89 13.07 4.19
C GLN A 18 15.41 14.21 5.09
N GLU A 19 14.40 14.95 4.67
CA GLU A 19 13.80 16.02 5.44
C GLU A 19 13.21 15.50 6.76
N ILE A 20 12.45 14.41 6.74
CA ILE A 20 11.90 13.77 7.97
C ILE A 20 13.03 13.39 8.95
N ILE A 21 14.16 12.88 8.43
CA ILE A 21 15.34 12.55 9.24
C ILE A 21 15.98 13.83 9.83
N GLY A 22 16.11 14.88 9.02
CA GLY A 22 16.73 16.16 9.39
C GLY A 22 15.91 16.96 10.42
N TYR A 23 14.59 17.01 10.25
CA TYR A 23 13.67 17.73 11.13
C TYR A 23 13.33 16.98 12.43
N ARG A 24 13.96 15.85 12.75
CA ARG A 24 13.67 15.06 13.96
C ARG A 24 12.18 14.73 14.14
N ILE A 25 11.51 14.24 13.09
CA ILE A 25 10.16 13.64 13.19
C ILE A 25 9.04 14.67 13.52
N TYR A 26 9.26 15.98 13.39
CA TYR A 26 8.11 16.90 13.32
C TYR A 26 7.44 16.71 11.97
N LEU A 27 6.10 16.65 11.90
CA LEU A 27 5.30 16.65 10.67
C LEU A 27 5.69 17.90 9.85
N PRO A 28 6.64 17.85 8.89
CA PRO A 28 7.10 19.05 8.21
C PRO A 28 6.16 19.42 7.06
N PHE A 29 4.99 18.76 6.95
CA PHE A 29 4.17 18.77 5.74
C PHE A 29 3.33 20.05 5.55
N PHE A 30 3.54 21.11 6.34
CA PHE A 30 2.88 22.39 6.07
C PHE A 30 3.61 23.11 4.95
N GLY A 31 3.08 23.00 3.72
CA GLY A 31 3.36 23.95 2.64
C GLY A 31 3.94 23.38 1.34
N ARG A 32 4.34 22.10 1.26
CA ARG A 32 4.94 21.53 0.02
C ARG A 32 4.59 20.08 -0.32
N GLU A 33 3.93 19.33 0.56
CA GLU A 33 3.89 17.86 0.46
C GLU A 33 2.49 17.22 0.47
N TYR A 34 1.42 18.01 0.29
CA TYR A 34 0.06 17.47 0.31
C TYR A 34 -0.20 16.43 -0.80
N VAL A 35 0.62 16.41 -1.84
CA VAL A 35 0.52 15.44 -2.94
C VAL A 35 0.90 14.02 -2.50
N TRP A 36 1.74 13.85 -1.48
CA TRP A 36 2.22 12.54 -1.08
C TRP A 36 1.73 12.13 0.30
N LEU A 37 1.27 10.88 0.40
CA LEU A 37 0.86 10.33 1.68
C LEU A 37 2.09 9.91 2.52
N PRO A 38 2.00 10.01 3.85
CA PRO A 38 3.20 10.09 4.70
C PRO A 38 3.88 8.73 4.97
N PHE A 39 3.17 7.61 4.86
CA PHE A 39 3.64 6.34 5.43
C PHE A 39 4.94 5.83 4.81
N TYR A 40 5.08 5.86 3.49
CA TYR A 40 6.30 5.40 2.82
C TYR A 40 7.54 6.18 3.25
N HIS A 41 7.40 7.50 3.40
CA HIS A 41 8.49 8.39 3.82
C HIS A 41 8.89 8.14 5.27
N TYR A 42 7.92 7.99 6.18
CA TYR A 42 8.20 7.64 7.57
C TYR A 42 8.81 6.24 7.72
N LEU A 43 8.36 5.27 6.93
CA LEU A 43 8.96 3.94 6.88
C LEU A 43 10.41 4.02 6.41
N GLY A 44 10.66 4.73 5.30
CA GLY A 44 12.01 4.99 4.79
C GLY A 44 12.92 5.64 5.82
N ALA A 45 12.44 6.70 6.47
CA ALA A 45 13.19 7.40 7.51
C ALA A 45 13.52 6.48 8.68
N SER A 46 12.56 5.68 9.13
CA SER A 46 12.75 4.70 10.20
C SER A 46 13.80 3.65 9.83
N LEU A 47 13.74 3.11 8.61
CA LEU A 47 14.71 2.13 8.12
C LEU A 47 16.12 2.71 8.03
N VAL A 48 16.27 3.96 7.58
CA VAL A 48 17.58 4.65 7.55
C VAL A 48 18.12 4.85 8.96
N LEU A 49 17.28 5.31 9.90
CA LEU A 49 17.68 5.53 11.29
C LEU A 49 18.16 4.23 11.97
N VAL A 50 17.48 3.11 11.71
CA VAL A 50 17.85 1.79 12.25
C VAL A 50 19.11 1.23 11.57
N SER A 51 19.31 1.51 10.28
CA SER A 51 20.49 1.05 9.52
C SER A 51 21.77 1.82 9.85
N GLY A 52 21.68 2.85 10.68
CA GLY A 52 22.75 3.80 10.96
C GLY A 52 22.84 4.90 9.90
N LYS A 53 23.17 6.12 10.33
CA LYS A 53 23.23 7.34 9.50
C LYS A 53 24.25 7.32 8.35
N LEU A 54 24.95 6.20 8.17
CA LEU A 54 25.97 6.01 7.14
C LEU A 54 25.38 5.55 5.79
N VAL A 55 24.14 5.05 5.77
CA VAL A 55 23.49 4.62 4.52
C VAL A 55 22.62 5.73 3.96
N PHE A 56 22.89 6.15 2.72
CA PHE A 56 22.06 7.15 2.05
C PHE A 56 20.63 6.64 1.84
N PRO A 57 19.59 7.45 2.10
CA PRO A 57 18.19 7.04 2.00
C PRO A 57 17.79 6.43 0.66
N VAL A 58 18.42 6.88 -0.44
CA VAL A 58 18.19 6.32 -1.78
C VAL A 58 18.43 4.81 -1.84
N TYR A 59 19.49 4.30 -1.18
CA TYR A 59 19.79 2.87 -1.23
C TYR A 59 18.81 2.05 -0.40
N ILE A 60 18.40 2.56 0.77
CA ILE A 60 17.40 1.91 1.62
C ILE A 60 16.05 1.82 0.92
N LEU A 61 15.60 2.90 0.27
CA LEU A 61 14.32 2.91 -0.44
C LEU A 61 14.34 2.01 -1.69
N ARG A 62 15.43 2.01 -2.46
CA ARG A 62 15.60 1.07 -3.59
C ARG A 62 15.61 -0.38 -3.12
N LEU A 63 16.29 -0.66 -2.01
CA LEU A 63 16.32 -1.99 -1.42
C LEU A 63 14.92 -2.41 -0.93
N LEU A 64 14.17 -1.49 -0.31
CA LEU A 64 12.77 -1.71 0.05
C LEU A 64 11.92 -2.06 -1.18
N SER A 65 12.06 -1.33 -2.28
CA SER A 65 11.37 -1.64 -3.55
C SER A 65 11.73 -3.03 -4.08
N ALA A 66 13.01 -3.40 -4.06
CA ALA A 66 13.46 -4.73 -4.49
C ALA A 66 12.88 -5.86 -3.59
N PHE A 67 12.83 -5.65 -2.28
CA PHE A 67 12.19 -6.58 -1.35
C PHE A 67 10.68 -6.70 -1.59
N CYS A 68 10.00 -5.58 -1.80
CA CYS A 68 8.56 -5.56 -2.08
C CYS A 68 8.22 -6.25 -3.41
N SER A 69 9.02 -6.01 -4.44
CA SER A 69 8.95 -6.70 -5.73
C SER A 69 9.09 -8.23 -5.55
N SER A 70 10.14 -8.66 -4.85
CA SER A 70 10.38 -10.09 -4.56
C SER A 70 9.23 -10.71 -3.76
N PHE A 71 8.70 -9.97 -2.78
CA PHE A 71 7.58 -10.39 -1.96
C PHE A 71 6.30 -10.61 -2.79
N VAL A 72 6.00 -9.71 -3.72
CA VAL A 72 4.87 -9.89 -4.66
C VAL A 72 5.04 -11.17 -5.47
N LEU A 73 6.21 -11.40 -6.06
CA LEU A 73 6.48 -12.59 -6.88
C LEU A 73 6.28 -13.89 -6.08
N ILE A 74 6.75 -13.91 -4.82
CA ILE A 74 6.54 -15.04 -3.90
C ILE A 74 5.04 -15.23 -3.59
N LEU A 75 4.31 -14.15 -3.30
CA LEU A 75 2.88 -14.22 -3.01
C LEU A 75 2.08 -14.71 -4.22
N VAL A 76 2.36 -14.19 -5.41
CA VAL A 76 1.71 -14.63 -6.66
C VAL A 76 1.96 -16.13 -6.88
N TYR A 77 3.20 -16.59 -6.74
CA TYR A 77 3.51 -18.02 -6.83
C TYR A 77 2.68 -18.86 -5.86
N ARG A 78 2.61 -18.44 -4.58
CA ARG A 78 1.85 -19.14 -3.54
C ARG A 78 0.36 -19.10 -3.80
N TRP A 79 -0.15 -17.99 -4.31
CA TRP A 79 -1.57 -17.82 -4.60
C TRP A 79 -1.99 -18.71 -5.77
N LEU A 80 -1.20 -18.74 -6.86
CA LEU A 80 -1.43 -19.66 -7.98
C LEU A 80 -1.36 -21.13 -7.54
N LYS A 81 -0.45 -21.48 -6.62
CA LYS A 81 -0.40 -22.83 -6.03
C LYS A 81 -1.70 -23.17 -5.30
N GLN A 82 -2.29 -22.23 -4.56
CA GLN A 82 -3.57 -22.46 -3.88
C GLN A 82 -4.75 -22.59 -4.83
N LEU A 83 -4.68 -21.97 -6.01
CA LEU A 83 -5.67 -22.11 -7.08
C LEU A 83 -5.52 -23.42 -7.88
N GLY A 84 -4.55 -24.28 -7.53
CA GLY A 84 -4.33 -25.56 -8.22
C GLY A 84 -3.57 -25.43 -9.55
N VAL A 85 -2.96 -24.27 -9.82
CA VAL A 85 -2.16 -24.07 -11.04
C VAL A 85 -0.89 -24.95 -10.98
N ASN A 86 -0.61 -25.65 -12.08
CA ASN A 86 0.57 -26.50 -12.24
C ASN A 86 1.87 -25.67 -12.07
N SER A 87 2.88 -26.27 -11.45
CA SER A 87 4.20 -25.69 -11.17
C SER A 87 4.82 -24.96 -12.36
N LEU A 88 4.77 -25.54 -13.56
CA LEU A 88 5.36 -24.92 -14.75
C LEU A 88 4.72 -23.55 -15.03
N PHE A 89 3.39 -23.47 -15.07
CA PHE A 89 2.67 -22.22 -15.30
C PHE A 89 2.88 -21.20 -14.17
N ARG A 90 3.01 -21.65 -12.91
CA ARG A 90 3.35 -20.75 -11.80
C ARG A 90 4.70 -20.07 -12.00
N VAL A 91 5.72 -20.83 -12.41
CA VAL A 91 7.06 -20.28 -12.69
C VAL A 91 7.01 -19.33 -13.88
N ILE A 92 6.33 -19.72 -14.97
CA ILE A 92 6.18 -18.86 -16.16
C ILE A 92 5.49 -17.53 -15.79
N SER A 93 4.40 -17.55 -15.01
CA SER A 93 3.71 -16.33 -14.59
C SER A 93 4.62 -15.41 -13.75
N VAL A 94 5.38 -15.97 -12.81
CA VAL A 94 6.31 -15.20 -11.98
C VAL A 94 7.45 -14.62 -12.81
N LEU A 95 8.02 -15.39 -13.73
CA LEU A 95 9.06 -14.89 -14.65
C LEU A 95 8.51 -13.83 -15.60
N ALA A 96 7.29 -13.99 -16.12
CA ALA A 96 6.66 -13.00 -16.98
C ALA A 96 6.48 -11.65 -16.28
N ILE A 97 6.12 -11.65 -14.99
CA ILE A 97 6.03 -10.44 -14.18
C ILE A 97 7.44 -9.92 -13.87
N GLY A 98 8.31 -10.77 -13.33
CA GLY A 98 9.65 -10.39 -12.86
C GLY A 98 10.59 -9.90 -13.97
N LEU A 99 10.42 -10.38 -15.20
CA LEU A 99 11.21 -9.96 -16.37
C LEU A 99 10.53 -8.85 -17.18
N ASN A 100 9.35 -8.38 -16.76
CA ASN A 100 8.72 -7.23 -17.39
C ASN A 100 9.60 -5.98 -17.17
N ALA A 101 9.91 -5.25 -18.25
CA ALA A 101 10.81 -4.10 -18.19
C ALA A 101 10.32 -3.01 -17.22
N TYR A 102 9.00 -2.77 -17.13
CA TYR A 102 8.44 -1.83 -16.17
C TYR A 102 8.58 -2.34 -14.75
N TRP A 103 8.30 -3.63 -14.51
CA TRP A 103 8.47 -4.23 -13.19
C TRP A 103 9.92 -4.08 -12.69
N LEU A 104 10.89 -4.40 -13.55
CA LEU A 104 12.31 -4.24 -13.25
C LEU A 104 12.67 -2.77 -12.96
N ALA A 105 12.26 -1.84 -13.82
CA ALA A 105 12.54 -0.41 -13.63
C ALA A 105 12.01 0.09 -12.28
N TYR A 106 10.73 -0.12 -11.99
CA TYR A 106 10.12 0.33 -10.73
C TYR A 106 10.68 -0.41 -9.50
N SER A 107 11.09 -1.67 -9.63
CA SER A 107 11.67 -2.43 -8.51
C SER A 107 13.07 -1.94 -8.11
N THR A 108 13.75 -1.20 -8.97
CA THR A 108 15.11 -0.66 -8.74
C THR A 108 15.11 0.82 -8.37
N MET A 109 13.94 1.47 -8.36
CA MET A 109 13.78 2.88 -8.03
C MET A 109 13.10 3.07 -6.65
N SER A 110 13.26 4.25 -6.06
CA SER A 110 12.65 4.63 -4.77
C SER A 110 11.20 5.06 -4.94
N MET A 111 10.36 4.19 -5.52
CA MET A 111 8.97 4.48 -5.86
C MET A 111 7.99 3.86 -4.86
N THR A 112 6.90 4.57 -4.60
CA THR A 112 5.79 4.10 -3.76
C THR A 112 4.94 3.02 -4.45
N ASP A 113 5.01 2.90 -5.78
CA ASP A 113 4.18 2.02 -6.59
C ASP A 113 4.38 0.54 -6.26
N ILE A 114 5.63 0.05 -6.28
CA ILE A 114 5.94 -1.36 -5.98
C ILE A 114 5.61 -1.68 -4.53
N PHE A 115 5.86 -0.74 -3.62
CA PHE A 115 5.47 -0.87 -2.22
C PHE A 115 3.94 -1.03 -2.10
N THR A 116 3.17 -0.14 -2.73
CA THR A 116 1.71 -0.17 -2.74
C THR A 116 1.16 -1.46 -3.36
N ILE A 117 1.71 -1.90 -4.51
CA ILE A 117 1.35 -3.17 -5.16
C ILE A 117 1.63 -4.35 -4.22
N SER A 118 2.73 -4.32 -3.47
CA SER A 118 3.06 -5.38 -2.53
C SER A 118 2.06 -5.51 -1.39
N LEU A 119 1.60 -4.38 -0.84
CA LEU A 119 0.56 -4.35 0.17
C LEU A 119 -0.78 -4.81 -0.43
N LEU A 120 -1.13 -4.34 -1.63
CA LEU A 120 -2.36 -4.72 -2.36
C LEU A 120 -2.45 -6.23 -2.57
N VAL A 121 -1.39 -6.84 -3.13
CA VAL A 121 -1.36 -8.29 -3.36
C VAL A 121 -1.43 -9.04 -2.02
N ALA A 122 -0.76 -8.54 -0.97
CA ALA A 122 -0.80 -9.16 0.35
C ALA A 122 -2.21 -9.14 0.97
N TRP A 123 -2.92 -8.01 0.95
CA TRP A 123 -4.25 -7.98 1.52
C TRP A 123 -5.27 -8.76 0.69
N LEU A 124 -5.16 -8.75 -0.65
CA LEU A 124 -6.07 -9.55 -1.49
C LEU A 124 -5.88 -11.04 -1.24
N TYR A 125 -4.63 -11.48 -1.10
CA TYR A 125 -4.30 -12.85 -0.72
C TYR A 125 -4.87 -13.23 0.67
N LEU A 126 -4.84 -12.30 1.63
CA LEU A 126 -5.41 -12.50 2.96
C LEU A 126 -6.95 -12.47 2.95
N ILE A 127 -7.58 -11.64 2.13
CA ILE A 127 -9.03 -11.65 1.92
C ILE A 127 -9.46 -12.99 1.33
N ASP A 128 -8.75 -13.52 0.33
CA ASP A 128 -9.04 -14.85 -0.24
C ASP A 128 -8.96 -15.95 0.85
N LYS A 129 -7.94 -15.90 1.72
CA LYS A 129 -7.85 -16.81 2.87
C LYS A 129 -8.98 -16.62 3.88
N PHE A 130 -9.36 -15.39 4.16
CA PHE A 130 -10.49 -15.09 5.04
C PHE A 130 -11.79 -15.66 4.46
N LEU A 131 -12.04 -15.50 3.16
CA LEU A 131 -13.25 -16.00 2.52
C LEU A 131 -13.32 -17.53 2.45
N LYS A 132 -12.17 -18.21 2.40
CA LYS A 132 -12.09 -19.68 2.40
C LYS A 132 -12.18 -20.29 3.80
N ASN A 133 -11.49 -19.70 4.78
CA ASN A 133 -11.33 -20.28 6.11
C ASN A 133 -12.25 -19.64 7.17
N HIS A 134 -12.85 -18.49 6.87
CA HIS A 134 -13.65 -17.67 7.80
C HIS A 134 -12.93 -17.29 9.10
N GLU A 135 -11.60 -17.26 9.09
CA GLU A 135 -10.79 -16.88 10.25
C GLU A 135 -10.50 -15.37 10.27
N ASN A 136 -11.02 -14.66 11.28
CA ASN A 136 -10.89 -13.21 11.44
C ASN A 136 -9.43 -12.72 11.52
N LYS A 137 -8.48 -13.59 11.89
CA LYS A 137 -7.05 -13.24 11.93
C LYS A 137 -6.53 -12.78 10.57
N TYR A 138 -7.02 -13.36 9.47
CA TYR A 138 -6.60 -12.95 8.13
C TYR A 138 -7.15 -11.57 7.78
N LEU A 139 -8.37 -11.26 8.21
CA LEU A 139 -8.99 -9.96 8.01
C LEU A 139 -8.31 -8.86 8.83
N ALA A 140 -7.92 -9.16 10.07
CA ALA A 140 -7.14 -8.25 10.93
C ALA A 140 -5.78 -7.91 10.31
N VAL A 141 -5.08 -8.91 9.77
CA VAL A 141 -3.80 -8.66 9.11
C VAL A 141 -4.01 -7.91 7.79
N ALA A 142 -5.06 -8.24 7.03
CA ALA A 142 -5.43 -7.53 5.81
C ALA A 142 -5.72 -6.04 6.07
N SER A 143 -6.44 -5.70 7.15
CA SER A 143 -6.75 -4.31 7.50
C SER A 143 -5.48 -3.50 7.80
N VAL A 144 -4.45 -4.13 8.39
CA VAL A 144 -3.14 -3.48 8.59
C VAL A 144 -2.46 -3.19 7.25
N PHE A 145 -2.43 -4.16 6.33
CA PHE A 145 -1.85 -3.96 4.99
C PHE A 145 -2.59 -2.86 4.20
N VAL A 146 -3.92 -2.83 4.29
CA VAL A 146 -4.75 -1.80 3.63
C VAL A 146 -4.50 -0.44 4.26
N LEU A 147 -4.44 -0.33 5.60
CA LEU A 147 -4.09 0.91 6.29
C LEU A 147 -2.76 1.47 5.79
N MET A 148 -1.71 0.64 5.78
CA MET A 148 -0.38 1.04 5.29
C MET A 148 -0.44 1.55 3.84
N SER A 149 -1.27 0.93 3.01
CA SER A 149 -1.38 1.29 1.60
C SER A 149 -2.19 2.55 1.35
N VAL A 150 -3.34 2.73 2.02
CA VAL A 150 -4.11 3.99 1.94
C VAL A 150 -3.35 5.17 2.52
N SER A 151 -2.37 4.92 3.38
CA SER A 151 -1.43 5.92 3.89
C SER A 151 -0.17 6.09 3.03
N THR A 152 -0.09 5.40 1.90
CA THR A 152 1.03 5.51 0.94
C THR A 152 0.58 6.08 -0.40
N ARG A 153 -0.57 5.66 -0.93
CA ARG A 153 -1.08 6.09 -2.24
C ARG A 153 -2.60 6.25 -2.27
N TYR A 154 -3.08 7.26 -3.00
CA TYR A 154 -4.50 7.58 -3.12
C TYR A 154 -5.28 6.52 -3.90
N GLU A 155 -4.66 5.87 -4.89
CA GLU A 155 -5.29 4.81 -5.68
C GLU A 155 -5.72 3.63 -4.80
N ALA A 156 -5.03 3.41 -3.68
CA ALA A 156 -5.40 2.39 -2.69
C ALA A 156 -6.75 2.65 -2.03
N TRP A 157 -7.24 3.90 -2.00
CA TRP A 157 -8.54 4.23 -1.43
C TRP A 157 -9.67 3.59 -2.25
N LEU A 158 -9.55 3.63 -3.58
CA LEU A 158 -10.48 2.97 -4.49
C LEU A 158 -10.44 1.45 -4.33
N PHE A 159 -9.24 0.86 -4.29
CA PHE A 159 -9.09 -0.59 -4.11
C PHE A 159 -9.61 -1.07 -2.75
N MET A 160 -9.47 -0.27 -1.70
CA MET A 160 -10.05 -0.53 -0.38
C MET A 160 -11.59 -0.52 -0.44
N ALA A 161 -12.19 0.47 -1.11
CA ALA A 161 -13.64 0.53 -1.29
C ALA A 161 -14.18 -0.69 -2.05
N ILE A 162 -13.54 -1.05 -3.17
CA ILE A 162 -13.90 -2.25 -3.97
C ILE A 162 -13.76 -3.52 -3.12
N SER A 163 -12.67 -3.66 -2.38
CA SER A 163 -12.43 -4.83 -1.51
C SER A 163 -13.46 -4.92 -0.39
N THR A 164 -13.90 -3.77 0.16
CA THR A 164 -14.94 -3.72 1.20
C THR A 164 -16.28 -4.19 0.66
N VAL A 165 -16.66 -3.76 -0.55
CA VAL A 165 -17.87 -4.25 -1.24
C VAL A 165 -17.76 -5.75 -1.52
N PHE A 166 -16.59 -6.23 -1.96
CA PHE A 166 -16.36 -7.64 -2.20
C PHE A 166 -16.53 -8.48 -0.92
N ILE A 167 -15.95 -8.04 0.20
CA ILE A 167 -16.16 -8.67 1.52
C ILE A 167 -17.64 -8.65 1.90
N PHE A 168 -18.34 -7.53 1.69
CA PHE A 168 -19.76 -7.41 2.02
C PHE A 168 -20.62 -8.43 1.27
N VAL A 169 -20.31 -8.69 0.00
CA VAL A 169 -21.08 -9.63 -0.83
C VAL A 169 -20.75 -11.09 -0.49
N PHE A 170 -19.47 -11.40 -0.27
CA PHE A 170 -18.97 -12.78 -0.25
C PHE A 170 -18.58 -13.33 1.14
N SER A 171 -18.53 -12.52 2.20
CA SER A 171 -18.05 -12.93 3.54
C SER A 171 -18.88 -14.04 4.19
N ASN A 172 -20.21 -13.96 4.10
CA ASN A 172 -21.12 -14.95 4.68
C ASN A 172 -22.20 -15.32 3.66
N ARG A 173 -22.51 -16.62 3.60
CA ARG A 173 -23.53 -17.22 2.73
C ARG A 173 -24.66 -17.87 3.51
N SER A 174 -24.91 -17.43 4.75
CA SER A 174 -26.06 -17.86 5.54
C SER A 174 -27.37 -17.62 4.79
N PHE A 175 -28.30 -18.58 4.89
CA PHE A 175 -29.64 -18.48 4.31
C PHE A 175 -30.49 -17.38 4.96
N ASP A 176 -30.24 -17.07 6.23
CA ASP A 176 -30.89 -15.97 6.92
C ASP A 176 -30.25 -14.64 6.50
N LEU A 177 -31.05 -13.80 5.83
CA LEU A 177 -30.61 -12.51 5.31
C LEU A 177 -30.17 -11.56 6.44
N ALA A 178 -30.88 -11.53 7.57
CA ALA A 178 -30.55 -10.63 8.68
C ALA A 178 -29.22 -11.03 9.34
N VAL A 179 -29.01 -12.34 9.54
CA VAL A 179 -27.74 -12.86 10.07
C VAL A 179 -26.59 -12.64 9.08
N ARG A 180 -26.85 -12.83 7.78
CA ARG A 180 -25.88 -12.57 6.71
C ARG A 180 -25.44 -11.11 6.70
N LEU A 181 -26.38 -10.18 6.65
CA LEU A 181 -26.10 -8.74 6.63
C LEU A 181 -25.31 -8.31 7.86
N LYS A 182 -25.76 -8.72 9.06
CA LYS A 182 -25.07 -8.35 10.32
C LYS A 182 -23.62 -8.80 10.33
N LYS A 183 -23.34 -10.06 9.98
CA LYS A 183 -21.96 -10.58 9.97
C LYS A 183 -21.11 -9.91 8.89
N ASN A 184 -21.66 -9.68 7.71
CA ASN A 184 -20.93 -9.03 6.61
C ASN A 184 -20.58 -7.58 6.95
N ILE A 185 -21.50 -6.83 7.57
CA ILE A 185 -21.24 -5.47 8.06
C ILE A 185 -20.10 -5.48 9.08
N VAL A 186 -20.10 -6.40 10.03
CA VAL A 186 -19.02 -6.49 11.03
C VAL A 186 -17.67 -6.77 10.35
N SER A 187 -17.61 -7.70 9.38
CA SER A 187 -16.40 -7.95 8.60
C SER A 187 -15.92 -6.69 7.85
N CYS A 188 -16.84 -5.96 7.19
CA CYS A 188 -16.51 -4.74 6.48
C CYS A 188 -15.99 -3.64 7.41
N LEU A 189 -16.64 -3.44 8.56
CA LEU A 189 -16.20 -2.47 9.56
C LEU A 189 -14.81 -2.83 10.09
N PHE A 190 -14.60 -4.09 10.42
CA PHE A 190 -13.30 -4.55 10.91
C PHE A 190 -12.18 -4.36 9.89
N PHE A 191 -12.48 -4.52 8.61
CA PHE A 191 -11.54 -4.30 7.50
C PHE A 191 -11.27 -2.82 7.22
N ALA A 192 -12.33 -2.00 7.08
CA ALA A 192 -12.25 -0.67 6.49
C ALA A 192 -12.06 0.46 7.52
N VAL A 193 -12.55 0.31 8.76
CA VAL A 193 -12.55 1.39 9.76
C VAL A 193 -11.15 1.97 10.02
N PRO A 194 -10.08 1.18 10.21
CA PRO A 194 -8.74 1.73 10.43
C PRO A 194 -8.30 2.66 9.30
N SER A 195 -8.51 2.25 8.05
CA SER A 195 -8.20 3.03 6.85
C SER A 195 -9.06 4.28 6.73
N MET A 196 -10.36 4.18 7.03
CA MET A 196 -11.28 5.32 7.00
C MET A 196 -10.93 6.38 8.05
N VAL A 197 -10.48 5.96 9.24
CA VAL A 197 -9.99 6.88 10.28
C VAL A 197 -8.76 7.63 9.78
N PHE A 198 -7.81 6.95 9.14
CA PHE A 198 -6.64 7.59 8.55
C PHE A 198 -7.04 8.58 7.44
N ILE A 199 -7.90 8.19 6.51
CA ILE A 199 -8.37 9.07 5.42
C ILE A 199 -9.06 10.32 5.99
N SER A 200 -9.89 10.16 7.02
CA SER A 200 -10.56 11.28 7.69
C SER A 200 -9.55 12.20 8.37
N PHE A 201 -8.56 11.64 9.05
CA PHE A 201 -7.47 12.41 9.64
C PHE A 201 -6.68 13.18 8.58
N TRP A 202 -6.43 12.56 7.41
CA TRP A 202 -5.75 13.22 6.30
C TRP A 202 -6.54 14.41 5.75
N PHE A 203 -7.85 14.29 5.56
CA PHE A 203 -8.69 15.43 5.16
C PHE A 203 -8.64 16.57 6.18
N ILE A 204 -8.71 16.25 7.49
CA ILE A 204 -8.57 17.24 8.56
C ILE A 204 -7.19 17.89 8.51
N TYR A 205 -6.14 17.10 8.30
CA TYR A 205 -4.78 17.59 8.17
C TYR A 205 -4.62 18.58 7.01
N CYS A 206 -5.12 18.25 5.82
CA CYS A 206 -5.14 19.13 4.65
C CYS A 206 -5.91 20.42 4.94
N TYR A 207 -7.10 20.32 5.56
CA TYR A 207 -7.91 21.47 5.90
C TYR A 207 -7.21 22.41 6.90
N LEU A 208 -6.62 21.88 7.96
CA LEU A 208 -5.91 22.69 8.96
C LEU A 208 -4.66 23.38 8.38
N GLY A 209 -4.01 22.80 7.37
CA GLY A 209 -2.80 23.36 6.77
C GLY A 209 -2.99 24.29 5.59
N THR A 210 -4.11 24.18 4.88
CA THR A 210 -4.33 24.94 3.63
C THR A 210 -5.66 25.68 3.60
N GLY A 211 -6.57 25.39 4.52
CA GLY A 211 -7.96 25.82 4.45
C GLY A 211 -8.82 25.00 3.48
N ASP A 212 -8.25 24.02 2.77
CA ASP A 212 -8.94 23.18 1.79
C ASP A 212 -8.68 21.68 2.09
N PRO A 213 -9.73 20.88 2.39
CA PRO A 213 -9.55 19.45 2.64
C PRO A 213 -9.08 18.68 1.40
N LEU A 214 -9.31 19.19 0.19
CA LEU A 214 -8.97 18.55 -1.09
C LEU A 214 -7.70 19.11 -1.71
N TYR A 215 -6.90 19.92 -0.98
CA TYR A 215 -5.71 20.56 -1.53
C TYR A 215 -4.73 19.58 -2.23
N PHE A 216 -4.70 18.31 -1.80
CA PHE A 216 -3.87 17.27 -2.42
C PHE A 216 -4.26 16.91 -3.87
N THR A 217 -5.43 17.30 -4.35
CA THR A 217 -5.84 17.12 -5.76
C THR A 217 -5.39 18.25 -6.66
N HIS A 218 -4.84 19.32 -6.09
CA HIS A 218 -4.35 20.47 -6.84
C HIS A 218 -2.90 20.19 -7.19
N ASP A 219 -2.57 20.22 -8.49
CA ASP A 219 -1.18 20.12 -8.92
C ASP A 219 -0.39 21.29 -8.33
N PRO A 220 0.75 21.05 -7.67
CA PRO A 220 1.65 22.13 -7.27
C PRO A 220 2.26 22.69 -8.55
N THR A 221 1.65 23.75 -9.08
CA THR A 221 2.22 24.58 -10.17
C THR A 221 3.50 25.24 -9.72
#